data_AF-A0A1M5EXB4-F1
#
_entry.id   AF-A0A1M5EXB4-F1
#
_cell.length_a   1.000
_cell.length_b   1.000
_cell.length_c   1.000
_cell.angle_alpha   90.00
_cell.angle_beta   90.00
_cell.angle_gamma   90.00
#
_symmetry.space_group_name_H-M   'P 1'
#
loop_
_entity.id
_entity.type
_entity.pdbx_description
1 polymer ?
#
loop_
_entity_poly.entity_id
_entity_poly.type
_entity_poly.pdbx_seq_one_letter_code
_entity_poly.pdbx_strand_id
1 'polypeptide(L)'
;MKILLLSLFSFLTTICFSQTKQNLIRTIEKANIVESDCVGTTCEEGKQYLNFQKLKKLISEKELLDLTNSQKPVLRSYAYREVIQPNNENVVDFLISELKKNQQVRTYEGCIEDLELISSFVYHEYWNKIRIDAAKNITGDNEKEQVKAMQMRLENDLVMRKLDSVIINSDKKIYWLLYLRAFENRKHNDSFVPRIEKLAFEDNNVYALLYLNKYYATQSKEKIKSYFEDKFLKVTFKEEKDSIFLPGLIEFLINSNDKRLTEIAIEKLKQDRDVWKNDSYRIMNMLEKHSLKL
;
A
#
# COMPACT_ATOMS: atom_id res chain seq x y z
N MET A 1 -27.14 53.02 55.96
CA MET A 1 -27.28 51.68 55.34
C MET A 1 -27.42 51.89 53.84
N LYS A 2 -26.39 51.88 52.99
CA LYS A 2 -25.41 50.82 52.69
C LYS A 2 -26.06 49.44 52.60
N ILE A 3 -26.45 49.05 51.38
CA ILE A 3 -26.04 47.83 50.67
C ILE A 3 -26.48 48.04 49.21
N LEU A 4 -25.50 48.32 48.35
CA LEU A 4 -25.61 48.33 46.89
C LEU A 4 -24.47 47.41 46.47
N LEU A 5 -24.75 46.11 46.38
CA LEU A 5 -23.76 45.08 46.08
C LEU A 5 -24.02 44.57 44.66
N LEU A 6 -23.06 44.93 43.81
CA LEU A 6 -22.92 44.63 42.41
C LEU A 6 -23.28 43.17 42.07
N SER A 7 -24.26 43.00 41.19
CA SER A 7 -24.32 41.82 40.32
C SER A 7 -23.27 41.97 39.23
N LEU A 8 -22.06 41.50 39.50
CA LEU A 8 -21.01 41.34 38.50
C LEU A 8 -21.41 40.16 37.60
N PHE A 9 -22.18 40.46 36.54
CA PHE A 9 -22.52 39.50 35.50
C PHE A 9 -21.24 39.24 34.68
N SER A 10 -20.45 38.25 35.11
CA SER A 10 -19.31 37.74 34.38
C SER A 10 -19.78 37.03 33.12
N PHE A 11 -20.07 37.82 32.08
CA PHE A 11 -20.15 37.37 30.69
C PHE A 11 -18.73 36.98 30.25
N LEU A 12 -18.26 35.81 30.68
CA LEU A 12 -17.19 35.09 29.99
C LEU A 12 -17.78 34.63 28.66
N THR A 13 -17.83 35.56 27.70
CA THR A 13 -17.94 35.18 26.30
C THR A 13 -16.69 34.35 26.00
N THR A 14 -16.87 33.04 25.96
CA THR A 14 -15.97 32.16 25.24
C THR A 14 -16.07 32.61 23.78
N ILE A 15 -15.21 33.56 23.39
CA ILE A 15 -14.98 33.88 21.99
C ILE A 15 -14.40 32.59 21.42
N CYS A 16 -15.29 31.75 20.90
CA CYS A 16 -14.94 30.57 20.15
C CYS A 16 -14.29 31.11 18.87
N PHE A 17 -12.97 31.35 18.91
CA PHE A 17 -12.21 31.78 17.75
C PHE A 17 -12.32 30.66 16.71
N SER A 18 -13.25 30.82 15.76
CA SER A 18 -13.35 29.94 14.61
C SER A 18 -12.00 29.93 13.90
N GLN A 19 -11.40 28.75 13.78
CA GLN A 19 -10.11 28.61 13.12
C GLN A 19 -10.27 28.97 11.64
N THR A 20 -9.44 29.88 11.14
CA THR A 20 -9.45 30.23 9.72
C THR A 20 -8.91 29.08 8.87
N LYS A 21 -9.31 29.04 7.60
CA LYS A 21 -8.78 28.12 6.58
C LYS A 21 -7.25 28.04 6.60
N GLN A 22 -6.58 29.18 6.60
CA GLN A 22 -5.11 29.27 6.58
C GLN A 22 -4.49 28.75 7.88
N ASN A 23 -5.13 28.96 9.03
CA ASN A 23 -4.64 28.44 10.30
C ASN A 23 -4.74 26.91 10.35
N LEU A 24 -5.83 26.32 9.83
CA LEU A 24 -5.98 24.88 9.73
C LEU A 24 -4.94 24.26 8.79
N ILE A 25 -4.74 24.84 7.60
CA ILE A 25 -3.70 24.39 6.65
C ILE A 25 -2.33 24.37 7.33
N ARG A 26 -1.90 25.48 7.95
CA ARG A 26 -0.61 25.54 8.65
C ARG A 26 -0.48 24.52 9.77
N THR A 27 -1.59 24.24 10.48
CA THR A 27 -1.60 23.26 11.57
C THR A 27 -1.36 21.85 11.04
N ILE A 28 -2.06 21.47 9.97
CA ILE A 28 -1.92 20.17 9.31
C ILE A 28 -0.53 20.01 8.70
N GLU A 29 -0.05 21.03 7.99
CA GLU A 29 1.29 21.05 7.40
C GLU A 29 2.39 20.90 8.46
N LYS A 30 2.24 21.56 9.60
CA LYS A 30 3.22 21.50 10.69
C LYS A 30 3.26 20.12 11.35
N ALA A 31 2.11 19.47 11.50
CA ALA A 31 2.05 18.12 12.07
C ALA A 31 2.62 17.06 11.11
N ASN A 32 2.43 17.25 9.80
CA ASN A 32 2.97 16.40 8.73
C ASN A 32 2.69 14.89 8.93
N ILE A 33 1.49 14.58 9.39
CA ILE A 33 0.98 13.23 9.61
C ILE A 33 -0.48 13.15 9.13
N VAL A 34 -0.83 12.05 8.49
CA VAL A 34 -2.19 11.73 8.07
C VAL A 34 -2.78 10.75 9.09
N GLU A 35 -3.55 11.29 10.02
CA GLU A 35 -4.33 10.50 10.98
C GLU A 35 -5.71 10.17 10.39
N SER A 36 -6.27 9.01 10.78
CA SER A 36 -7.66 8.62 10.47
C SER A 36 -8.64 9.04 11.57
N ASP A 37 -9.90 8.65 11.41
CA ASP A 37 -10.98 8.77 12.39
C ASP A 37 -10.86 7.78 13.56
N CYS A 38 -9.82 6.95 13.56
CA CYS A 38 -9.58 5.92 14.57
C CYS A 38 -8.07 5.71 14.73
N VAL A 39 -7.47 6.23 15.80
CA VAL A 39 -6.06 6.07 16.14
C VAL A 39 -5.86 5.56 17.56
N GLY A 40 -4.79 4.80 17.77
CA GLY A 40 -4.46 4.17 19.04
C GLY A 40 -5.35 2.98 19.40
N THR A 41 -5.03 2.36 20.54
CA THR A 41 -5.74 1.16 21.04
C THR A 41 -7.20 1.43 21.40
N THR A 42 -7.54 2.69 21.70
CA THR A 42 -8.89 3.14 22.05
C THR A 42 -9.69 3.64 20.85
N CYS A 43 -9.10 3.66 19.64
CA CYS A 43 -9.76 4.13 18.42
C CYS A 43 -10.32 5.56 18.59
N GLU A 44 -9.48 6.47 19.08
CA GLU A 44 -9.84 7.88 19.21
C GLU A 44 -9.73 8.60 17.86
N GLU A 45 -10.55 9.62 17.63
CA GLU A 45 -10.41 10.42 16.40
C GLU A 45 -9.07 11.16 16.39
N GLY A 46 -8.31 11.02 15.30
CA GLY A 46 -7.06 11.74 15.12
C GLY A 46 -7.24 13.25 15.19
N LYS A 47 -6.36 13.94 15.90
CA LYS A 47 -6.38 15.41 15.97
C LYS A 47 -6.20 16.06 14.60
N GLN A 48 -5.34 15.51 13.74
CA GLN A 48 -5.14 16.00 12.38
C GLN A 48 -6.28 15.62 11.45
N TYR A 49 -6.89 14.46 11.65
CA TYR A 49 -8.13 14.10 10.98
C TYR A 49 -9.22 15.15 11.25
N LEU A 50 -9.44 15.49 12.53
CA LEU A 50 -10.40 16.51 12.93
C LEU A 50 -10.08 17.90 12.36
N ASN A 51 -8.81 18.30 12.33
CA ASN A 51 -8.39 19.56 11.70
C ASN A 51 -8.69 19.57 10.20
N PHE A 52 -8.45 18.45 9.51
CA PHE A 52 -8.75 18.34 8.10
C PHE A 52 -10.26 18.32 7.82
N GLN A 53 -11.07 17.63 8.66
CA GLN A 53 -12.53 17.68 8.54
C GLN A 53 -13.08 19.10 8.74
N LYS A 54 -12.49 19.90 9.65
CA LYS A 54 -12.81 21.33 9.77
C LYS A 54 -12.42 22.11 8.52
N LEU A 55 -11.23 21.85 7.96
CA LEU A 55 -10.76 22.50 6.74
C LEU A 55 -11.70 22.20 5.56
N LYS A 56 -12.08 20.92 5.39
CA LYS A 56 -13.00 20.45 4.35
C LYS A 56 -14.33 21.21 4.37
N LYS A 57 -14.88 21.50 5.55
CA LYS A 57 -16.11 22.30 5.70
C LYS A 57 -15.97 23.77 5.30
N LEU A 58 -14.75 24.29 5.16
CA LEU A 58 -14.44 25.69 4.85
C LEU A 58 -13.94 25.90 3.42
N ILE A 59 -13.70 24.83 2.66
CA ILE A 59 -13.19 24.89 1.29
C ILE A 59 -14.23 24.35 0.31
N SER A 60 -14.22 24.87 -0.91
CA SER A 60 -15.01 24.34 -2.01
C SER A 60 -14.47 23.00 -2.51
N GLU A 61 -15.28 22.25 -3.26
CA GLU A 61 -14.82 21.03 -3.95
C GLU A 61 -13.64 21.29 -4.90
N LYS A 62 -13.65 22.45 -5.58
CA LYS A 62 -12.54 22.88 -6.43
C LYS A 62 -11.26 23.07 -5.62
N GLU A 63 -11.34 23.75 -4.48
CA GLU A 63 -10.18 23.93 -3.60
C GLU A 63 -9.69 22.59 -3.02
N LEU A 64 -10.61 21.67 -2.68
CA LEU A 64 -10.25 20.32 -2.25
C LEU A 64 -9.50 19.56 -3.36
N LEU A 65 -9.95 19.68 -4.61
CA LEU A 65 -9.24 19.12 -5.75
C LEU A 65 -7.87 19.80 -5.96
N ASP A 66 -7.78 21.12 -5.81
CA ASP A 66 -6.51 21.86 -5.90
C ASP A 66 -5.49 21.38 -4.85
N LEU A 67 -5.95 20.96 -3.66
CA LEU A 67 -5.08 20.38 -2.63
C LEU A 67 -4.40 19.09 -3.07
N THR A 68 -4.96 18.33 -4.01
CA THR A 68 -4.30 17.15 -4.61
C THR A 68 -3.04 17.49 -5.40
N ASN A 69 -2.83 18.78 -5.72
CA ASN A 69 -1.63 19.30 -6.38
C ASN A 69 -0.71 20.07 -5.43
N SER A 70 -1.01 20.09 -4.13
CA SER A 70 -0.20 20.78 -3.13
C SER A 70 1.25 20.29 -3.12
N GLN A 71 2.21 21.19 -2.87
CA GLN A 71 3.61 20.81 -2.66
C GLN A 71 3.82 20.02 -1.36
N LYS A 72 2.85 20.07 -0.42
CA LYS A 72 2.93 19.39 0.87
C LYS A 72 2.30 17.99 0.77
N PRO A 73 3.08 16.91 0.98
CA PRO A 73 2.59 15.52 1.00
C PRO A 73 1.30 15.32 1.82
N VAL A 74 1.28 15.79 3.07
CA VAL A 74 0.15 15.60 3.99
C VAL A 74 -1.17 16.18 3.45
N LEU A 75 -1.13 17.35 2.80
CA LEU A 75 -2.32 17.96 2.23
C LEU A 75 -2.80 17.19 1.01
N ARG A 76 -1.89 16.71 0.15
CA ARG A 76 -2.26 15.86 -0.99
C ARG A 76 -2.90 14.56 -0.52
N SER A 77 -2.31 13.88 0.47
CA SER A 77 -2.82 12.62 0.99
C SER A 77 -4.22 12.75 1.60
N TYR A 78 -4.45 13.78 2.42
CA TYR A 78 -5.80 14.06 2.91
C TYR A 78 -6.78 14.39 1.77
N ALA A 79 -6.37 15.19 0.79
CA ALA A 79 -7.21 15.48 -0.36
C ALA A 79 -7.55 14.23 -1.17
N TYR A 80 -6.57 13.35 -1.44
CA TYR A 80 -6.76 12.07 -2.12
C TYR A 80 -7.78 11.20 -1.40
N ARG A 81 -7.69 11.07 -0.07
CA ARG A 81 -8.67 10.31 0.73
C ARG A 81 -10.11 10.77 0.50
N GLU A 82 -10.33 12.06 0.27
CA GLU A 82 -11.67 12.58 0.02
C GLU A 82 -12.10 12.49 -1.45
N VAL A 83 -11.21 12.83 -2.39
CA VAL A 83 -11.58 12.93 -3.81
C VAL A 83 -11.57 11.59 -4.53
N ILE A 84 -10.80 10.60 -4.04
CA ILE A 84 -10.80 9.25 -4.61
C ILE A 84 -12.13 8.61 -4.25
N GLN A 85 -12.90 8.22 -5.26
CA GLN A 85 -14.21 7.59 -5.11
C GLN A 85 -14.34 6.48 -6.16
N PRO A 86 -15.21 5.47 -5.96
CA PRO A 86 -15.46 4.44 -6.97
C PRO A 86 -15.78 5.06 -8.34
N ASN A 87 -15.22 4.49 -9.41
CA ASN A 87 -15.34 4.96 -10.79
C ASN A 87 -14.69 6.33 -11.09
N ASN A 88 -13.96 6.95 -10.16
CA ASN A 88 -13.19 8.16 -10.44
C ASN A 88 -11.93 7.83 -11.26
N GLU A 89 -11.93 8.14 -12.55
CA GLU A 89 -10.78 7.86 -13.43
C GLU A 89 -9.53 8.70 -13.10
N ASN A 90 -9.69 9.87 -12.46
CA ASN A 90 -8.57 10.77 -12.13
C ASN A 90 -7.54 10.11 -11.20
N VAL A 91 -7.93 9.05 -10.48
CA VAL A 91 -7.00 8.29 -9.63
C VAL A 91 -5.81 7.72 -10.40
N VAL A 92 -5.97 7.43 -11.69
CA VAL A 92 -4.89 6.96 -12.55
C VAL A 92 -3.81 8.05 -12.68
N ASP A 93 -4.23 9.29 -12.93
CA ASP A 93 -3.31 10.43 -13.04
C ASP A 93 -2.67 10.76 -11.68
N PHE A 94 -3.42 10.65 -10.59
CA PHE A 94 -2.88 10.79 -9.24
C PHE A 94 -1.77 9.77 -8.97
N LEU A 95 -2.00 8.49 -9.30
CA LEU A 95 -0.99 7.45 -9.15
C LEU A 95 0.26 7.74 -10.00
N ILE A 96 0.08 8.06 -11.28
CA ILE A 96 1.20 8.38 -12.18
C ILE A 96 2.02 9.57 -11.65
N SER A 97 1.34 10.62 -11.17
CA SER A 97 1.98 11.79 -10.56
C SER A 97 2.78 11.42 -9.32
N GLU A 98 2.19 10.66 -8.38
CA GLU A 98 2.87 10.33 -7.12
C GLU A 98 4.00 9.31 -7.30
N LEU A 99 3.90 8.40 -8.27
CA LEU A 99 5.02 7.55 -8.70
C LEU A 99 6.18 8.38 -9.26
N LYS A 100 5.90 9.52 -9.91
CA LYS A 100 6.95 10.42 -10.38
C LYS A 100 7.65 11.14 -9.23
N LYS A 101 6.87 11.58 -8.22
CA LYS A 101 7.38 12.33 -7.05
C LYS A 101 8.12 11.45 -6.05
N ASN A 102 7.71 10.18 -5.90
CA ASN A 102 8.31 9.23 -4.96
C ASN A 102 8.45 9.78 -3.52
N GLN A 103 7.42 10.50 -3.06
CA GLN A 103 7.38 11.10 -1.74
C GLN A 103 6.67 10.18 -0.76
N GLN A 104 7.06 10.27 0.52
CA GLN A 104 6.41 9.57 1.62
C GLN A 104 5.68 10.55 2.54
N VAL A 105 4.72 10.02 3.28
CA VAL A 105 4.01 10.72 4.34
C VAL A 105 3.88 9.82 5.55
N ARG A 106 3.94 10.39 6.76
CA ARG A 106 3.64 9.64 7.97
C ARG A 106 2.14 9.41 8.05
N THR A 107 1.71 8.19 8.29
CA THR A 107 0.32 7.81 8.49
C THR A 107 0.14 7.27 9.91
N TYR A 108 -1.04 7.48 10.49
CA TYR A 108 -1.44 6.82 11.74
C TYR A 108 -2.89 6.39 11.62
N GLU A 109 -3.10 5.08 11.53
CA GLU A 109 -4.41 4.48 11.33
C GLU A 109 -4.55 3.23 12.21
N GLY A 110 -5.61 3.20 13.02
CA GLY A 110 -5.76 2.23 14.09
C GLY A 110 -4.55 2.28 15.03
N CYS A 111 -3.92 1.13 15.25
CA CYS A 111 -2.72 1.01 16.08
C CYS A 111 -1.40 1.12 15.29
N ILE A 112 -1.44 1.50 14.01
CA ILE A 112 -0.29 1.43 13.10
C ILE A 112 0.13 2.83 12.69
N GLU A 113 1.34 3.21 13.08
CA GLU A 113 2.02 4.39 12.58
C GLU A 113 3.12 3.97 11.61
N ASP A 114 3.13 4.52 10.38
CA ASP A 114 4.06 4.12 9.32
C ASP A 114 4.52 5.32 8.47
N LEU A 115 5.55 5.11 7.65
CA LEU A 115 6.03 6.04 6.63
C LEU A 115 5.67 5.50 5.23
N GLU A 116 4.49 5.86 4.75
CA GLU A 116 3.94 5.31 3.51
C GLU A 116 4.32 6.16 2.27
N LEU A 117 4.65 5.50 1.16
CA LEU A 117 4.74 6.15 -0.15
C LEU A 117 3.37 6.64 -0.60
N ILE A 118 3.26 7.89 -1.04
CA ILE A 118 1.95 8.46 -1.42
C ILE A 118 1.35 7.74 -2.63
N SER A 119 2.18 7.20 -3.53
CA SER A 119 1.71 6.33 -4.60
C SER A 119 1.05 5.05 -4.08
N SER A 120 1.56 4.48 -2.98
CA SER A 120 0.93 3.36 -2.28
C SER A 120 -0.40 3.77 -1.68
N PHE A 121 -0.40 4.91 -0.98
CA PHE A 121 -1.60 5.47 -0.38
C PHE A 121 -2.73 5.67 -1.42
N VAL A 122 -2.43 6.32 -2.56
CA VAL A 122 -3.40 6.56 -3.64
C VAL A 122 -3.97 5.26 -4.20
N TYR A 123 -3.11 4.27 -4.46
CA TYR A 123 -3.55 2.98 -5.00
C TYR A 123 -4.44 2.24 -4.00
N HIS A 124 -4.02 2.16 -2.73
CA HIS A 124 -4.75 1.43 -1.70
C HIS A 124 -6.05 2.12 -1.29
N GLU A 125 -6.12 3.45 -1.33
CA GLU A 125 -7.35 4.20 -1.08
C GLU A 125 -8.44 3.79 -2.08
N TYR A 126 -8.13 3.75 -3.38
CA TYR A 126 -9.09 3.29 -4.38
C TYR A 126 -9.42 1.81 -4.21
N TRP A 127 -8.39 0.97 -4.04
CA TRP A 127 -8.54 -0.48 -3.86
C TRP A 127 -9.43 -0.83 -2.66
N ASN A 128 -9.27 -0.14 -1.52
CA ASN A 128 -10.08 -0.32 -0.33
C ASN A 128 -11.52 0.15 -0.56
N LYS A 129 -11.72 1.34 -1.14
CA LYS A 129 -13.07 1.89 -1.36
C LYS A 129 -13.94 1.00 -2.21
N ILE A 130 -13.42 0.49 -3.34
CA ILE A 130 -14.23 -0.38 -4.21
C ILE A 130 -14.55 -1.73 -3.55
N ARG A 131 -13.63 -2.28 -2.75
CA ARG A 131 -13.87 -3.54 -2.01
C ARG A 131 -14.94 -3.36 -0.94
N ILE A 132 -14.79 -2.32 -0.10
CA ILE A 132 -15.74 -2.01 0.97
C ILE A 132 -17.12 -1.71 0.37
N ASP A 133 -17.19 -0.94 -0.72
CA ASP A 133 -18.44 -0.66 -1.42
C ASP A 133 -19.14 -1.93 -1.94
N ALA A 134 -18.37 -2.90 -2.45
CA ALA A 134 -18.91 -4.19 -2.90
C ALA A 134 -19.43 -5.05 -1.74
N ALA A 135 -18.79 -4.99 -0.57
CA ALA A 135 -19.19 -5.75 0.60
C ALA A 135 -20.41 -5.17 1.34
N LYS A 136 -20.64 -3.84 1.24
CA LYS A 136 -21.64 -3.13 2.06
C LYS A 136 -23.08 -3.64 1.93
N ASN A 137 -23.43 -4.22 0.79
CA ASN A 137 -24.80 -4.67 0.49
C ASN A 137 -25.05 -6.12 0.93
N ILE A 138 -24.04 -6.81 1.46
CA ILE A 138 -24.15 -8.19 1.95
C ILE A 138 -24.47 -8.11 3.44
N THR A 139 -25.70 -8.49 3.78
CA THR A 139 -26.20 -8.46 5.16
C THR A 139 -25.91 -9.76 5.90
N GLY A 140 -25.81 -9.68 7.22
CA GLY A 140 -25.47 -10.82 8.07
C GLY A 140 -23.96 -11.11 8.11
N ASP A 141 -23.58 -12.02 9.01
CA ASP A 141 -22.19 -12.44 9.21
C ASP A 141 -21.76 -13.48 8.15
N ASN A 142 -21.80 -13.08 6.88
CA ASN A 142 -21.42 -13.94 5.74
C ASN A 142 -20.08 -13.51 5.14
N GLU A 143 -19.01 -13.66 5.94
CA GLU A 143 -17.64 -13.27 5.58
C GLU A 143 -17.22 -13.84 4.21
N LYS A 144 -17.54 -15.11 3.93
CA LYS A 144 -17.18 -15.76 2.66
C LYS A 144 -17.80 -15.06 1.46
N GLU A 145 -19.06 -14.63 1.57
CA GLU A 145 -19.73 -13.90 0.50
C GLU A 145 -19.18 -12.49 0.34
N GLN A 146 -18.85 -11.80 1.45
CA GLN A 146 -18.20 -10.49 1.42
C GLN A 146 -16.84 -10.56 0.72
N VAL A 147 -15.99 -11.54 1.07
CA VAL A 147 -14.69 -11.77 0.42
C VAL A 147 -14.86 -12.05 -1.07
N LYS A 148 -15.84 -12.87 -1.44
CA LYS A 148 -16.13 -13.16 -2.84
C LYS A 148 -16.55 -11.90 -3.61
N ALA A 149 -17.42 -11.06 -3.03
CA ALA A 149 -17.86 -9.82 -3.67
C ALA A 149 -16.73 -8.79 -3.80
N MET A 150 -15.88 -8.65 -2.78
CA MET A 150 -14.67 -7.83 -2.84
C MET A 150 -13.76 -8.26 -3.99
N GLN A 151 -13.49 -9.57 -4.10
CA GLN A 151 -12.65 -10.13 -5.16
C GLN A 151 -13.28 -9.92 -6.55
N MET A 152 -14.57 -10.22 -6.71
CA MET A 152 -15.29 -10.00 -7.96
C MET A 152 -15.27 -8.53 -8.38
N ARG A 153 -15.36 -7.60 -7.43
CA ARG A 153 -15.27 -6.17 -7.74
C ARG A 153 -13.88 -5.81 -8.28
N LEU A 154 -12.82 -6.26 -7.61
CA LEU A 154 -11.44 -6.03 -8.07
C LEU A 154 -11.25 -6.55 -9.50
N GLU A 155 -11.66 -7.79 -9.78
CA GLU A 155 -11.49 -8.47 -11.07
C GLU A 155 -12.18 -7.75 -12.25
N ASN A 156 -13.26 -7.01 -11.99
CA ASN A 156 -14.09 -6.40 -13.02
C ASN A 156 -13.98 -4.87 -13.10
N ASP A 157 -13.42 -4.20 -12.08
CA ASP A 157 -13.31 -2.74 -12.07
C ASP A 157 -12.29 -2.22 -13.12
N LEU A 158 -12.77 -1.38 -14.05
CA LEU A 158 -11.97 -0.87 -15.18
C LEU A 158 -10.89 0.11 -14.75
N VAL A 159 -11.15 0.95 -13.73
CA VAL A 159 -10.16 1.89 -13.20
C VAL A 159 -9.06 1.11 -12.48
N MET A 160 -9.43 0.07 -11.73
CA MET A 160 -8.45 -0.83 -11.10
C MET A 160 -7.57 -1.52 -12.15
N ARG A 161 -8.10 -1.92 -13.32
CA ARG A 161 -7.27 -2.43 -14.43
C ARG A 161 -6.25 -1.40 -14.94
N LYS A 162 -6.67 -0.13 -15.05
CA LYS A 162 -5.78 0.96 -15.46
C LYS A 162 -4.67 1.17 -14.41
N LEU A 163 -5.01 1.15 -13.13
CA LEU A 163 -4.02 1.24 -12.03
C LEU A 163 -3.06 0.04 -12.03
N ASP A 164 -3.55 -1.19 -12.13
CA ASP A 164 -2.72 -2.41 -12.25
C ASP A 164 -1.73 -2.28 -13.43
N SER A 165 -2.21 -1.77 -14.57
CA SER A 165 -1.40 -1.54 -15.77
C SER A 165 -0.27 -0.53 -15.54
N VAL A 166 -0.55 0.58 -14.82
CA VAL A 166 0.48 1.57 -14.45
C VAL A 166 1.56 0.92 -13.58
N ILE A 167 1.19 0.06 -12.64
CA ILE A 167 2.15 -0.64 -11.77
C ILE A 167 3.02 -1.62 -12.58
N ILE A 168 2.41 -2.46 -13.41
CA ILE A 168 3.13 -3.50 -14.15
C ILE A 168 4.03 -2.89 -15.23
N ASN A 169 3.56 -1.89 -15.96
CA ASN A 169 4.29 -1.26 -17.06
C ASN A 169 5.20 -0.11 -16.63
N SER A 170 5.31 0.19 -15.34
CA SER A 170 6.24 1.21 -14.88
C SER A 170 7.69 0.81 -15.17
N ASP A 171 8.45 1.70 -15.80
CA ASP A 171 9.91 1.57 -15.94
C ASP A 171 10.67 1.93 -14.65
N LYS A 172 9.98 2.58 -13.71
CA LYS A 172 10.51 2.86 -12.38
C LYS A 172 10.26 1.67 -11.47
N LYS A 173 11.21 1.43 -10.57
CA LYS A 173 11.04 0.46 -9.49
C LYS A 173 9.88 0.88 -8.57
N ILE A 174 8.91 -0.01 -8.41
CA ILE A 174 7.70 0.22 -7.63
C ILE A 174 7.83 -0.43 -6.24
N TYR A 175 7.15 0.16 -5.26
CA TYR A 175 6.98 -0.45 -3.94
C TYR A 175 6.38 -1.86 -4.04
N TRP A 176 7.00 -2.83 -3.36
CA TRP A 176 6.71 -4.25 -3.51
C TRP A 176 5.23 -4.60 -3.30
N LEU A 177 4.55 -3.92 -2.36
CA LEU A 177 3.16 -4.19 -2.03
C LEU A 177 2.21 -3.88 -3.20
N LEU A 178 2.56 -2.91 -4.04
CA LEU A 178 1.77 -2.60 -5.22
C LEU A 178 1.87 -3.69 -6.28
N TYR A 179 3.03 -4.35 -6.44
CA TYR A 179 3.14 -5.53 -7.29
C TYR A 179 2.30 -6.68 -6.75
N LEU A 180 2.37 -6.95 -5.44
CA LEU A 180 1.53 -7.97 -4.81
C LEU A 180 0.05 -7.74 -5.15
N ARG A 181 -0.47 -6.53 -4.89
CA ARG A 181 -1.88 -6.22 -5.19
C ARG A 181 -2.21 -6.31 -6.67
N ALA A 182 -1.40 -5.73 -7.54
CA ALA A 182 -1.66 -5.74 -8.98
C ALA A 182 -1.74 -7.17 -9.52
N PHE A 183 -0.91 -8.09 -9.04
CA PHE A 183 -0.92 -9.50 -9.45
C PHE A 183 -1.98 -10.36 -8.76
N GLU A 184 -2.44 -10.00 -7.56
CA GLU A 184 -3.55 -10.68 -6.86
C GLU A 184 -4.93 -10.33 -7.42
N ASN A 185 -5.10 -9.11 -7.94
CA ASN A 185 -6.40 -8.58 -8.34
C ASN A 185 -7.08 -9.39 -9.46
N ARG A 186 -6.32 -9.96 -10.41
CA ARG A 186 -6.86 -10.67 -11.59
C ARG A 186 -5.78 -11.42 -12.38
N LYS A 187 -6.20 -12.27 -13.32
CA LYS A 187 -5.39 -12.63 -14.49
C LYS A 187 -5.43 -11.49 -15.51
N HIS A 188 -4.27 -10.91 -15.81
CA HIS A 188 -4.05 -9.88 -16.83
C HIS A 188 -4.08 -10.44 -18.24
N ASN A 189 -4.26 -9.55 -19.22
CA ASN A 189 -4.19 -9.90 -20.65
C ASN A 189 -2.80 -10.46 -20.99
N ASP A 190 -2.72 -11.43 -21.91
CA ASP A 190 -1.47 -12.05 -22.34
C ASP A 190 -0.45 -11.03 -22.91
N SER A 191 -0.89 -9.85 -23.37
CA SER A 191 -0.02 -8.75 -23.76
C SER A 191 0.91 -8.27 -22.65
N PHE A 192 0.58 -8.52 -21.39
CA PHE A 192 1.43 -8.17 -20.23
C PHE A 192 2.52 -9.21 -19.97
N VAL A 193 2.41 -10.43 -20.50
CA VAL A 193 3.33 -11.54 -20.19
C VAL A 193 4.79 -11.15 -20.42
N PRO A 194 5.20 -10.50 -21.53
CA PRO A 194 6.60 -10.10 -21.71
C PRO A 194 7.11 -9.16 -20.60
N ARG A 195 6.29 -8.21 -20.13
CA ARG A 195 6.67 -7.32 -19.03
C ARG A 195 6.74 -8.05 -17.70
N ILE A 196 5.81 -8.97 -17.45
CA ILE A 196 5.79 -9.79 -16.23
C ILE A 196 6.99 -10.75 -16.19
N GLU A 197 7.36 -11.35 -17.32
CA GLU A 197 8.58 -12.16 -17.43
C GLU A 197 9.84 -11.33 -17.14
N LYS A 198 9.93 -10.11 -17.67
CA LYS A 198 11.01 -9.18 -17.33
C LYS A 198 11.06 -8.90 -15.82
N LEU A 199 9.92 -8.57 -15.22
CA LEU A 199 9.84 -8.36 -13.76
C LEU A 199 10.31 -9.59 -12.98
N ALA A 200 9.87 -10.78 -13.37
CA ALA A 200 10.19 -12.02 -12.68
C ALA A 200 11.68 -12.41 -12.80
N PHE A 201 12.24 -12.34 -14.01
CA PHE A 201 13.53 -12.97 -14.33
C PHE A 201 14.71 -12.01 -14.49
N GLU A 202 14.45 -10.71 -14.70
CA GLU A 202 15.47 -9.67 -14.73
C GLU A 202 15.44 -8.84 -13.44
N ASP A 203 14.24 -8.43 -13.02
CA ASP A 203 14.06 -7.61 -11.82
C ASP A 203 13.92 -8.45 -10.52
N ASN A 204 13.98 -9.78 -10.63
CA ASN A 204 13.90 -10.74 -9.52
C ASN A 204 12.63 -10.57 -8.65
N ASN A 205 11.55 -10.10 -9.26
CA ASN A 205 10.31 -9.81 -8.56
C ASN A 205 9.53 -11.10 -8.28
N VAL A 206 9.47 -11.48 -7.00
CA VAL A 206 8.79 -12.71 -6.59
C VAL A 206 7.29 -12.71 -6.93
N TYR A 207 6.61 -11.56 -6.85
CA TYR A 207 5.17 -11.51 -7.14
C TYR A 207 4.88 -11.75 -8.62
N ALA A 208 5.75 -11.25 -9.51
CA ALA A 208 5.67 -11.55 -10.94
C ALA A 208 5.95 -13.05 -11.22
N LEU A 209 6.94 -13.63 -10.54
CA LEU A 209 7.25 -15.06 -10.66
C LEU A 209 6.08 -15.94 -10.17
N LEU A 210 5.52 -15.63 -9.01
CA LEU A 210 4.35 -16.33 -8.47
C LEU A 210 3.13 -16.20 -9.38
N TYR A 211 2.94 -15.02 -9.98
CA TYR A 211 1.89 -14.79 -10.97
C TYR A 211 2.06 -15.69 -12.21
N LEU A 212 3.27 -15.79 -12.77
CA LEU A 212 3.57 -16.68 -13.89
C LEU A 212 3.33 -18.14 -13.52
N ASN A 213 3.80 -18.56 -12.34
CA ASN A 213 3.58 -19.92 -11.84
C ASN A 213 2.09 -20.24 -11.64
N LYS A 214 1.27 -19.26 -11.24
CA LYS A 214 -0.18 -19.44 -11.03
C LYS A 214 -0.97 -19.52 -12.34
N TYR A 215 -0.73 -18.60 -13.27
CA TYR A 215 -1.58 -18.45 -14.47
C TYR A 215 -0.98 -18.97 -15.77
N TYR A 216 0.32 -19.21 -15.79
CA TYR A 216 1.10 -19.65 -16.95
C TYR A 216 2.05 -20.80 -16.59
N ALA A 217 1.65 -21.66 -15.65
CA ALA A 217 2.50 -22.72 -15.09
C ALA A 217 3.19 -23.56 -16.17
N THR A 218 2.42 -24.05 -17.14
CA THR A 218 2.93 -24.89 -18.24
C THR A 218 3.91 -24.13 -19.13
N GLN A 219 3.60 -22.88 -19.48
CA GLN A 219 4.39 -22.06 -20.39
C GLN A 219 5.67 -21.53 -19.74
N SER A 220 5.63 -21.26 -18.44
CA SER A 220 6.72 -20.63 -17.69
C SER A 220 7.62 -21.64 -16.97
N LYS A 221 7.23 -22.92 -16.84
CA LYS A 221 7.96 -23.96 -16.10
C LYS A 221 9.46 -24.01 -16.42
N GLU A 222 9.81 -24.15 -17.70
CA GLU A 222 11.21 -24.27 -18.11
C GLU A 222 11.99 -22.95 -17.91
N LYS A 223 11.34 -21.79 -18.14
CA LYS A 223 11.95 -20.48 -17.90
C LYS A 223 12.23 -20.26 -16.41
N ILE A 224 11.28 -20.60 -15.53
CA ILE A 224 11.45 -20.51 -14.07
C ILE A 224 12.59 -21.41 -13.62
N LYS A 225 12.62 -22.66 -14.09
CA LYS A 225 13.70 -23.60 -13.75
C LYS A 225 15.07 -23.08 -14.18
N SER A 226 15.21 -22.69 -15.45
CA SER A 226 16.47 -22.13 -15.98
C SER A 226 16.88 -20.85 -15.25
N TYR A 227 15.95 -19.96 -14.89
CA TYR A 227 16.27 -18.78 -14.09
C TYR A 227 16.95 -19.17 -12.76
N PHE A 228 16.40 -20.14 -12.03
CA PHE A 228 16.97 -20.56 -10.75
C PHE A 228 18.30 -21.32 -10.90
N GLU A 229 18.41 -22.21 -11.90
CA GLU A 229 19.62 -23.01 -12.12
C GLU A 229 20.79 -22.18 -12.69
N ASP A 230 20.51 -21.23 -13.58
CA ASP A 230 21.54 -20.54 -14.36
C ASP A 230 21.88 -19.14 -13.85
N LYS A 231 20.91 -18.45 -13.24
CA LYS A 231 21.00 -17.01 -12.92
C LYS A 231 20.91 -16.70 -11.43
N PHE A 232 19.96 -17.30 -10.71
CA PHE A 232 19.59 -16.86 -9.36
C PHE A 232 20.75 -16.80 -8.35
N LEU A 233 21.66 -17.79 -8.37
CA LEU A 233 22.84 -17.78 -7.50
C LEU A 233 23.75 -16.55 -7.74
N LYS A 234 23.78 -16.02 -8.97
CA LYS A 234 24.61 -14.86 -9.37
C LYS A 234 23.96 -13.52 -9.05
N VAL A 235 22.65 -13.48 -8.76
CA VAL A 235 21.91 -12.25 -8.44
C VAL A 235 22.37 -11.70 -7.09
N THR A 236 22.49 -10.38 -6.92
CA THR A 236 22.84 -9.78 -5.62
C THR A 236 21.68 -8.98 -5.05
N PHE A 237 21.28 -9.28 -3.82
CA PHE A 237 20.15 -8.63 -3.12
C PHE A 237 20.61 -7.54 -2.13
N LYS A 238 21.65 -6.78 -2.48
CA LYS A 238 22.34 -5.88 -1.53
C LYS A 238 21.56 -4.60 -1.17
N GLU A 239 20.61 -4.18 -2.00
CA GLU A 239 19.78 -3.02 -1.71
C GLU A 239 18.52 -3.47 -0.95
N GLU A 240 18.09 -2.73 0.08
CA GLU A 240 16.92 -3.06 0.94
C GLU A 240 15.65 -3.37 0.13
N LYS A 241 15.46 -2.61 -0.94
CA LYS A 241 14.34 -2.75 -1.88
C LYS A 241 14.43 -4.00 -2.78
N ASP A 242 15.55 -4.71 -2.81
CA ASP A 242 15.74 -5.99 -3.50
C ASP A 242 15.72 -7.15 -2.50
N SER A 243 16.30 -6.94 -1.30
CA SER A 243 16.32 -7.95 -0.24
C SER A 243 14.93 -8.42 0.18
N ILE A 244 13.90 -7.57 0.04
CA ILE A 244 12.51 -7.94 0.36
C ILE A 244 11.96 -9.08 -0.51
N PHE A 245 12.49 -9.31 -1.71
CA PHE A 245 12.04 -10.39 -2.58
C PHE A 245 12.72 -11.73 -2.29
N LEU A 246 13.93 -11.71 -1.69
CA LEU A 246 14.72 -12.92 -1.45
C LEU A 246 13.94 -13.95 -0.62
N PRO A 247 13.33 -13.64 0.55
CA PRO A 247 12.59 -14.63 1.32
C PRO A 247 11.50 -15.33 0.52
N GLY A 248 10.77 -14.60 -0.32
CA GLY A 248 9.71 -15.18 -1.14
C GLY A 248 10.24 -16.08 -2.27
N LEU A 249 11.38 -15.75 -2.87
CA LEU A 249 12.03 -16.60 -3.89
C LEU A 249 12.56 -17.91 -3.27
N ILE A 250 13.13 -17.83 -2.06
CA ILE A 250 13.58 -19.00 -1.31
C ILE A 250 12.38 -19.88 -0.92
N GLU A 251 11.30 -19.27 -0.45
CA GLU A 251 10.05 -19.97 -0.12
C GLU A 251 9.48 -20.69 -1.35
N PHE A 252 9.50 -20.06 -2.52
CA PHE A 252 9.11 -20.69 -3.78
C PHE A 252 9.95 -21.94 -4.09
N LEU A 253 11.27 -21.84 -3.98
CA LEU A 253 12.19 -22.95 -4.26
C LEU A 253 11.97 -24.13 -3.33
N ILE A 254 11.86 -23.87 -2.02
CA ILE A 254 11.67 -24.93 -1.01
C ILE A 254 10.32 -25.62 -1.19
N ASN A 255 9.26 -24.86 -1.47
CA ASN A 255 7.91 -25.41 -1.68
C ASN A 255 7.75 -26.17 -3.01
N SER A 256 8.73 -26.13 -3.91
CA SER A 256 8.67 -26.82 -5.21
C SER A 256 8.74 -28.36 -5.10
N ASN A 257 9.22 -28.89 -3.98
CA ASN A 257 9.60 -30.29 -3.79
C ASN A 257 10.65 -30.81 -4.79
N ASP A 258 11.35 -29.93 -5.50
CA ASP A 258 12.48 -30.27 -6.35
C ASP A 258 13.78 -30.18 -5.52
N LYS A 259 14.48 -31.31 -5.41
CA LYS A 259 15.70 -31.42 -4.61
C LYS A 259 16.78 -30.45 -5.08
N ARG A 260 16.94 -30.28 -6.40
CA ARG A 260 17.95 -29.39 -6.98
C ARG A 260 17.61 -27.93 -6.67
N LEU A 261 16.35 -27.54 -6.81
CA LEU A 261 15.88 -26.20 -6.47
C LEU A 261 16.04 -25.90 -4.97
N THR A 262 15.83 -26.91 -4.12
CA THR A 262 16.04 -26.80 -2.68
C THR A 262 17.51 -26.58 -2.35
N GLU A 263 18.42 -27.34 -2.98
CA GLU A 263 19.87 -27.14 -2.83
C GLU A 263 20.30 -25.72 -3.24
N ILE A 264 19.77 -25.21 -4.35
CA ILE A 264 20.00 -23.82 -4.80
C ILE A 264 19.53 -22.82 -3.75
N ALA A 265 18.38 -23.04 -3.12
CA ALA A 265 17.87 -22.17 -2.06
C ALA A 265 18.82 -22.12 -0.86
N ILE A 266 19.29 -23.28 -0.40
CA ILE A 266 20.25 -23.38 0.72
C ILE A 266 21.58 -22.71 0.38
N GLU A 267 22.10 -22.96 -0.83
CA GLU A 267 23.33 -22.31 -1.30
C GLU A 267 23.17 -20.79 -1.32
N LYS A 268 22.03 -20.30 -1.82
CA LYS A 268 21.76 -18.86 -1.87
C LYS A 268 21.71 -18.23 -0.49
N LEU A 269 21.03 -18.88 0.46
CA LEU A 269 20.98 -18.39 1.84
C LEU A 269 22.37 -18.37 2.50
N LYS A 270 23.25 -19.33 2.19
CA LYS A 270 24.65 -19.31 2.67
C LYS A 270 25.43 -18.13 2.11
N GLN A 271 25.30 -17.87 0.82
CA GLN A 271 26.00 -16.78 0.14
C GLN A 271 25.53 -15.41 0.64
N ASP A 272 24.22 -15.24 0.81
CA ASP A 272 23.60 -13.94 1.11
C ASP A 272 23.22 -13.79 2.59
N ARG A 273 23.97 -14.41 3.51
CA ARG A 273 23.66 -14.39 4.96
C ARG A 273 23.43 -12.99 5.52
N ASP A 274 24.21 -12.02 5.08
CA ASP A 274 24.08 -10.63 5.53
C ASP A 274 22.82 -9.93 5.05
N VAL A 275 22.19 -10.42 3.98
CA VAL A 275 20.96 -9.86 3.41
C VAL A 275 19.75 -10.21 4.27
N TRP A 276 19.64 -11.46 4.72
CA TRP A 276 18.44 -11.96 5.38
C TRP A 276 18.58 -12.12 6.90
N LYS A 277 19.74 -11.82 7.50
CA LYS A 277 19.95 -11.96 8.96
C LYS A 277 18.93 -11.20 9.82
N ASN A 278 18.47 -10.05 9.34
CA ASN A 278 17.46 -9.24 10.02
C ASN A 278 16.04 -9.83 9.92
N ASP A 279 15.82 -10.73 8.96
CA ASP A 279 14.60 -11.52 8.77
C ASP A 279 14.85 -13.02 9.06
N SER A 280 15.83 -13.30 9.93
CA SER A 280 16.26 -14.66 10.25
C SER A 280 15.13 -15.50 10.84
N TYR A 281 14.22 -14.90 11.59
CA TYR A 281 13.05 -15.60 12.14
C TYR A 281 12.21 -16.25 11.03
N ARG A 282 11.86 -15.49 9.97
CA ARG A 282 11.08 -16.00 8.84
C ARG A 282 11.81 -17.12 8.11
N ILE A 283 13.09 -16.91 7.80
CA ILE A 283 13.89 -17.91 7.09
C ILE A 283 14.06 -19.20 7.90
N MET A 284 14.38 -19.08 9.18
CA MET A 284 14.60 -20.25 10.05
C MET A 284 13.31 -21.05 10.25
N ASN A 285 12.17 -20.39 10.49
CA ASN A 285 10.88 -21.07 10.60
C ASN A 285 10.52 -21.84 9.32
N MET A 286 10.80 -21.26 8.15
CA MET A 286 10.57 -21.91 6.86
C MET A 286 11.46 -23.14 6.66
N LEU A 287 12.73 -23.08 7.05
CA LEU A 287 13.65 -24.22 6.98
C LEU A 287 13.21 -25.33 7.94
N GLU A 288 12.85 -24.98 9.17
CA GLU A 288 12.38 -25.91 10.19
C GLU A 288 11.12 -26.66 9.74
N LYS A 289 10.14 -25.93 9.18
CA LYS A 289 8.91 -26.51 8.60
C LYS A 289 9.21 -27.60 7.55
N HIS A 290 10.33 -27.48 6.83
CA HIS A 290 10.75 -28.44 5.80
C HIS A 290 11.86 -29.39 6.27
N SER A 291 12.20 -29.39 7.56
CA SER A 291 13.29 -30.19 8.12
C SER A 291 14.65 -29.96 7.45
N LEU A 292 14.88 -28.73 6.95
CA LEU A 292 16.12 -28.29 6.31
C LEU A 292 17.03 -27.60 7.32
N LYS A 293 18.34 -27.62 7.05
CA LYS A 293 19.36 -26.95 7.86
C LYS A 293 20.26 -26.10 6.97
N LEU A 294 20.73 -24.98 7.53
CA LEU A 294 21.72 -24.13 6.89
C LEU A 294 23.14 -24.65 7.16
#